data_AF-A0A0E0LIN2-F1
#
_entry.id   AF-A0A0E0LIN2-F1
#
_cell.length_a   1.000
_cell.length_b   1.000
_cell.length_c   1.000
_cell.angle_alpha   90.00
_cell.angle_beta   90.00
_cell.angle_gamma   90.00
#
_symmetry.space_group_name_H-M   'P 1'
#
loop_
_entity.id
_entity.type
_entity.pdbx_description
1 polymer ?
#
loop_
_entity_poly.entity_id
_entity_poly.type
_entity_poly.pdbx_seq_one_letter_code
_entity_poly.pdbx_strand_id
1 'polypeptide(L)'
;MAAAAATFLPHTPTPRHRLAVAVAVHSPTRHRLSLVSSGATDATLSVAAAEEKADAGEAAAEEKAQRGGGGVGGGKERRRVVRKAWEKLVRWSRSWRRRNRSDVLETTRKVVVLGGGSFGTAMAAQVAAKKADLEVSMLLRDDLVCRSINHSHINWLPENITATTSASDALAGADFCFHAVPVQFSSSFLEGISTHVDPKLPFISLSKGLELNTLRTMSQIIPQALGNPRQPFIVLSGPSFAVELMNKLPTAMVVASKDKKLAAAVQQLLASPNLRISTSNDVTGVEIAGALKNVLAIAAGIVEGMHLGNNCMAALVAQGCSEIRWLATKMGAKPTTLSGLSGSGDIMLTCFVNLSRNRNVGLRLGSGEKLDKIMNSMNQVAEGVSTAGAVIALAQKYHVKMPVLTAVARIIDNELTPKRAVMELMNLPQVEEV
;
A
#
# COMPACT_ATOMS: atom_id res chain seq x y z
N MET A 1 -14.53 27.76 -11.85
CA MET A 1 -14.41 26.89 -10.65
C MET A 1 -12.94 26.67 -10.37
N ALA A 2 -12.43 27.25 -9.29
CA ALA A 2 -11.01 27.38 -9.00
C ALA A 2 -10.35 26.05 -8.63
N ALA A 3 -9.24 25.71 -9.30
CA ALA A 3 -8.40 24.57 -8.96
C ALA A 3 -7.52 24.92 -7.75
N ALA A 4 -7.70 24.20 -6.65
CA ALA A 4 -6.84 24.34 -5.47
C ALA A 4 -5.52 23.61 -5.69
N ALA A 5 -4.44 24.36 -5.93
CA ALA A 5 -3.09 23.88 -5.65
C ALA A 5 -2.99 23.57 -4.16
N ALA A 6 -2.57 22.36 -3.80
CA ALA A 6 -2.45 21.95 -2.40
C ALA A 6 -1.25 22.66 -1.76
N THR A 7 -1.50 23.72 -1.00
CA THR A 7 -0.49 24.39 -0.17
C THR A 7 -0.11 23.47 0.99
N PHE A 8 1.10 22.91 0.99
CA PHE A 8 1.65 22.26 2.17
C PHE A 8 2.11 23.32 3.18
N LEU A 9 1.33 23.54 4.24
CA LEU A 9 1.80 24.23 5.43
C LEU A 9 2.04 23.19 6.54
N PRO A 10 3.23 23.14 7.17
CA PRO A 10 3.45 22.26 8.30
C PRO A 10 2.68 22.77 9.52
N HIS A 11 1.75 21.97 10.04
CA HIS A 11 1.18 22.19 11.37
C HIS A 11 2.25 21.95 12.44
N THR A 12 2.63 22.99 13.17
CA THR A 12 3.39 22.89 14.41
C THR A 12 2.55 22.22 15.50
N PRO A 13 3.00 21.14 16.16
CA PRO A 13 2.28 20.57 17.29
C PRO A 13 2.52 21.42 18.55
N THR A 14 1.45 21.98 19.12
CA THR A 14 1.46 22.52 20.49
C THR A 14 1.44 21.38 21.52
N PRO A 15 2.04 21.57 22.72
CA PRO A 15 2.30 20.47 23.64
C PRO A 15 1.02 20.04 24.39
N ARG A 16 0.77 18.72 24.41
CA ARG A 16 -0.34 18.10 25.14
C ARG A 16 -0.05 18.01 26.64
N HIS A 17 -1.04 18.41 27.45
CA HIS A 17 -1.19 18.05 28.85
C HIS A 17 -1.21 16.52 29.02
N ARG A 18 -0.41 16.02 29.97
CA ARG A 18 -0.41 14.62 30.42
C ARG A 18 -1.58 14.39 31.37
N LEU A 19 -2.50 13.48 31.03
CA LEU A 19 -3.36 12.80 31.99
C LEU A 19 -2.80 11.39 32.20
N ALA A 20 -2.40 11.12 33.44
CA ALA A 20 -1.95 9.81 33.90
C ALA A 20 -3.18 8.93 34.19
N VAL A 21 -3.23 7.75 33.59
CA VAL A 21 -4.17 6.67 33.97
C VAL A 21 -3.38 5.67 34.80
N ALA A 22 -3.68 5.61 36.10
CA ALA A 22 -3.16 4.60 37.00
C ALA A 22 -3.95 3.29 36.82
N VAL A 23 -3.25 2.20 36.50
CA VAL A 23 -3.82 0.85 36.48
C VAL A 23 -3.42 0.17 37.79
N ALA A 24 -4.41 -0.11 38.65
CA ALA A 24 -4.25 -0.93 39.85
C ALA A 24 -4.21 -2.41 39.46
N VAL A 25 -3.13 -3.11 39.81
CA VAL A 25 -2.99 -4.56 39.64
C VAL A 25 -3.39 -5.26 40.94
N HIS A 26 -4.44 -6.08 40.89
CA HIS A 26 -4.82 -7.00 41.96
C HIS A 26 -4.17 -8.38 41.73
N SER A 27 -3.50 -8.89 42.76
CA SER A 27 -2.87 -10.22 42.81
C SER A 27 -3.90 -11.32 43.12
N PRO A 28 -3.83 -12.52 42.53
CA PRO A 28 -4.56 -13.67 43.01
C PRO A 28 -3.70 -14.59 43.90
N THR A 29 -4.34 -15.04 44.98
CA THR A 29 -3.89 -16.00 46.00
C THR A 29 -3.71 -17.42 45.45
N ARG A 30 -2.70 -18.14 45.96
CA ARG A 30 -2.41 -19.54 45.66
C ARG A 30 -3.29 -20.47 46.51
N HIS A 31 -4.02 -21.38 45.88
CA HIS A 31 -4.53 -22.60 46.52
C HIS A 31 -3.73 -23.82 46.04
N ARG A 32 -3.23 -24.62 47.00
CA ARG A 32 -2.64 -25.95 46.81
C ARG A 32 -3.77 -26.98 46.82
N LEU A 33 -3.80 -27.86 45.83
CA LEU A 33 -4.51 -29.14 45.90
C LEU A 33 -3.58 -30.24 45.38
N SER A 34 -3.36 -31.23 46.25
CA SER A 34 -2.67 -32.49 46.02
C SER A 34 -3.57 -33.47 45.26
N LEU A 35 -3.02 -34.28 44.36
CA LEU A 35 -3.63 -35.54 43.96
C LEU A 35 -2.58 -36.59 43.55
N VAL A 36 -2.95 -37.82 43.89
CA VAL A 36 -2.22 -39.08 44.02
C VAL A 36 -1.96 -39.77 42.68
N SER A 37 -0.92 -40.62 42.64
CA SER A 37 -0.53 -41.49 41.53
C SER A 37 -1.50 -42.66 41.26
N SER A 38 -1.62 -43.08 40.00
CA SER A 38 -1.73 -44.50 39.62
C SER A 38 -1.28 -44.67 38.17
N GLY A 39 -0.65 -45.81 37.86
CA GLY A 39 0.19 -45.99 36.67
C GLY A 39 -0.33 -46.96 35.60
N ALA A 40 0.57 -47.19 34.63
CA ALA A 40 0.59 -48.19 33.55
C ALA A 40 -0.37 -47.90 32.38
N THR A 41 0.04 -47.81 31.11
CA THR A 41 0.76 -48.81 30.30
C THR A 41 1.25 -48.21 28.96
N ASP A 42 2.03 -49.01 28.25
CA ASP A 42 3.01 -48.74 27.19
C ASP A 42 2.47 -48.41 25.77
N ALA A 43 3.42 -48.03 24.90
CA ALA A 43 3.40 -48.02 23.43
C ALA A 43 2.87 -46.75 22.70
N THR A 44 3.79 -45.81 22.43
CA THR A 44 4.24 -45.44 21.06
C THR A 44 5.34 -44.38 21.16
N LEU A 45 6.60 -44.81 21.24
CA LEU A 45 7.80 -43.99 21.23
C LEU A 45 8.56 -44.21 19.91
N SER A 46 8.56 -43.20 19.05
CA SER A 46 9.64 -42.79 18.13
C SER A 46 9.00 -41.78 17.18
N VAL A 47 9.01 -40.48 17.49
CA VAL A 47 9.93 -39.50 16.87
C VAL A 47 10.31 -38.35 17.85
N ALA A 48 9.77 -38.32 19.07
CA ALA A 48 9.93 -37.18 20.01
C ALA A 48 11.29 -37.11 20.77
N ALA A 49 12.17 -38.12 20.67
CA ALA A 49 13.39 -38.19 21.49
C ALA A 49 14.59 -37.38 20.94
N ALA A 50 14.46 -36.69 19.81
CA ALA A 50 15.54 -35.91 19.21
C ALA A 50 15.46 -34.39 19.49
N GLU A 51 14.31 -33.85 19.89
CA GLU A 51 14.14 -32.41 20.17
C GLU A 51 14.32 -32.07 21.66
N GLU A 52 14.07 -33.01 22.57
CA GLU A 52 14.14 -32.77 24.03
C GLU A 52 15.58 -32.65 24.57
N LYS A 53 16.59 -33.12 23.82
CA LYS A 53 18.02 -32.97 24.19
C LYS A 53 18.62 -31.63 23.79
N ALA A 54 17.99 -30.86 22.91
CA ALA A 54 18.44 -29.52 22.54
C ALA A 54 17.96 -28.47 23.56
N ASP A 55 16.75 -28.64 24.10
CA ASP A 55 16.10 -27.68 24.99
C ASP A 55 16.64 -27.73 26.45
N ALA A 56 17.04 -28.92 26.92
CA ALA A 56 17.66 -29.09 28.24
C ALA A 56 19.07 -28.47 28.35
N GLY A 57 19.78 -28.33 27.22
CA GLY A 57 21.10 -27.70 27.17
C GLY A 57 21.05 -26.16 27.23
N GLU A 58 19.96 -25.56 26.73
CA GLU A 58 19.75 -24.10 26.73
C GLU A 58 19.17 -23.63 28.08
N ALA A 59 18.26 -24.40 28.69
CA ALA A 59 17.71 -24.11 30.01
C ALA A 59 18.76 -24.16 31.14
N ALA A 60 19.72 -25.09 31.08
CA ALA A 60 20.81 -25.19 32.07
C ALA A 60 21.85 -24.06 31.94
N ALA A 61 21.94 -23.41 30.77
CA ALA A 61 22.81 -22.25 30.55
C ALA A 61 22.18 -20.94 31.08
N GLU A 62 20.86 -20.83 31.07
CA GLU A 62 20.14 -19.67 31.64
C GLU A 62 20.10 -19.67 33.17
N GLU A 63 20.02 -20.83 33.82
CA GLU A 63 19.95 -20.90 35.29
C GLU A 63 21.31 -20.59 35.97
N LYS A 64 22.43 -20.89 35.29
CA LYS A 64 23.78 -20.47 35.75
C LYS A 64 24.07 -18.98 35.52
N ALA A 65 23.36 -18.31 34.60
CA ALA A 65 23.53 -16.88 34.35
C ALA A 65 22.83 -15.99 35.40
N GLN A 66 21.91 -16.54 36.19
CA GLN A 66 21.13 -15.78 37.18
C GLN A 66 21.69 -15.80 38.61
N ARG A 67 22.77 -16.55 38.89
CA ARG A 67 23.40 -16.62 40.23
C ARG A 67 24.80 -16.00 40.33
N GLY A 68 25.31 -15.38 39.28
CA GLY A 68 26.58 -14.64 39.28
C GLY A 68 26.36 -13.14 39.37
N GLY A 69 26.93 -12.50 40.39
CA GLY A 69 26.77 -11.09 40.73
C GLY A 69 27.04 -10.09 39.60
N GLY A 70 26.51 -8.88 39.81
CA GLY A 70 26.50 -7.76 38.88
C GLY A 70 27.81 -7.55 38.12
N GLY A 71 27.69 -7.52 36.80
CA GLY A 71 28.77 -7.14 35.90
C GLY A 71 28.21 -6.50 34.65
N VAL A 72 28.59 -5.25 34.41
CA VAL A 72 28.26 -4.39 33.26
C VAL A 72 28.73 -4.98 31.88
N GLY A 73 29.13 -6.26 31.84
CA GLY A 73 29.68 -6.98 30.68
C GLY A 73 28.73 -7.96 29.96
N GLY A 74 27.75 -8.58 30.64
CA GLY A 74 26.89 -9.61 30.01
C GLY A 74 25.97 -9.07 28.90
N GLY A 75 25.48 -7.85 29.06
CA GLY A 75 24.69 -7.17 28.03
C GLY A 75 25.50 -6.79 26.78
N LYS A 76 26.81 -6.53 26.92
CA LYS A 76 27.68 -6.20 25.78
C LYS A 76 27.94 -7.43 24.92
N GLU A 77 28.17 -8.59 25.53
CA GLU A 77 28.40 -9.82 24.78
C GLU A 77 27.13 -10.31 24.08
N ARG A 78 25.97 -10.28 24.76
CA ARG A 78 24.68 -10.59 24.12
C ARG A 78 24.38 -9.66 22.92
N ARG A 79 24.60 -8.35 23.05
CA ARG A 79 24.46 -7.39 21.93
C ARG A 79 25.43 -7.70 20.78
N ARG A 80 26.65 -8.15 21.08
CA ARG A 80 27.65 -8.52 20.08
C ARG A 80 27.25 -9.78 19.31
N VAL A 81 26.71 -10.79 19.99
CA VAL A 81 26.19 -12.03 19.38
C VAL A 81 25.02 -11.71 18.46
N VAL A 82 24.03 -10.94 18.94
CA VAL A 82 22.87 -10.50 18.14
C VAL A 82 23.31 -9.71 16.90
N ARG A 83 24.27 -8.78 17.05
CA ARG A 83 24.81 -8.02 15.91
C ARG A 83 25.46 -8.93 14.86
N LYS A 84 26.31 -9.88 15.29
CA LYS A 84 26.95 -10.83 14.38
C LYS A 84 25.93 -11.74 13.68
N ALA A 85 24.91 -12.20 14.39
CA ALA A 85 23.83 -13.00 13.82
C ALA A 85 23.04 -12.21 12.76
N TRP A 86 22.67 -10.96 13.06
CA TRP A 86 22.03 -10.06 12.11
C TRP A 86 22.91 -9.82 10.89
N GLU A 87 24.21 -9.49 11.06
CA GLU A 87 25.15 -9.27 9.96
C GLU A 87 25.28 -10.50 9.04
N LYS A 88 25.27 -11.72 9.60
CA LYS A 88 25.23 -12.97 8.83
C LYS A 88 23.92 -13.11 8.06
N LEU A 89 22.77 -12.88 8.71
CA LEU A 89 21.45 -12.95 8.09
C LEU A 89 21.26 -11.93 6.97
N VAL A 90 21.84 -10.72 7.09
CA VAL A 90 21.75 -9.68 6.05
C VAL A 90 22.93 -9.67 5.08
N ARG A 91 23.87 -10.63 5.18
CA ARG A 91 25.08 -10.66 4.35
C ARG A 91 24.76 -10.74 2.86
N TRP A 92 23.68 -11.43 2.49
CA TRP A 92 23.18 -11.50 1.11
C TRP A 92 22.88 -10.12 0.51
N SER A 93 22.48 -9.14 1.34
CA SER A 93 22.19 -7.77 0.89
C SER A 93 23.41 -7.02 0.37
N ARG A 94 24.63 -7.42 0.79
CA ARG A 94 25.90 -6.82 0.33
C ARG A 94 26.27 -7.33 -1.07
N SER A 95 26.11 -8.63 -1.32
CA SER A 95 26.30 -9.22 -2.65
C SER A 95 25.25 -8.73 -3.65
N TRP A 96 24.00 -8.55 -3.21
CA TRP A 96 22.94 -7.97 -4.04
C TRP A 96 23.26 -6.54 -4.46
N ARG A 97 23.73 -5.69 -3.52
CA ARG A 97 24.11 -4.29 -3.81
C ARG A 97 25.25 -4.16 -4.83
N ARG A 98 26.20 -5.10 -4.86
CA ARG A 98 27.28 -5.11 -5.86
C ARG A 98 26.80 -5.52 -7.26
N ARG A 99 25.80 -6.41 -7.37
CA ARG A 99 25.22 -6.83 -8.66
C ARG A 99 24.27 -5.80 -9.28
N ASN A 100 23.64 -4.95 -8.47
CA ASN A 100 22.67 -3.94 -8.88
C ASN A 100 23.26 -2.52 -9.06
N ARG A 101 24.58 -2.40 -9.24
CA ARG A 101 25.18 -1.15 -9.75
C ARG A 101 24.95 -1.14 -11.26
N SER A 102 24.08 -0.28 -11.75
CA SER A 102 23.68 -0.34 -13.17
C SER A 102 23.25 1.02 -13.72
N ASP A 103 24.00 1.42 -14.75
CA ASP A 103 23.62 1.86 -16.10
C ASP A 103 22.25 2.53 -16.30
N VAL A 104 21.14 2.00 -15.77
CA VAL A 104 19.79 2.55 -16.01
C VAL A 104 19.69 4.01 -15.58
N LEU A 105 20.10 4.34 -14.35
CA LEU A 105 20.04 5.73 -13.88
C LEU A 105 21.06 6.61 -14.63
N GLU A 106 22.19 6.06 -15.04
CA GLU A 106 23.23 6.79 -15.77
C GLU A 106 22.76 7.14 -17.19
N THR A 107 22.10 6.22 -17.88
CA THR A 107 21.58 6.37 -19.25
C THR A 107 20.25 7.12 -19.32
N THR A 108 19.42 7.06 -18.28
CA THR A 108 18.16 7.81 -18.23
C THR A 108 18.47 9.32 -18.26
N ARG A 109 17.93 10.00 -19.27
CA ARG A 109 18.02 11.44 -19.48
C ARG A 109 16.73 12.16 -19.12
N LYS A 110 15.58 11.57 -19.42
CA LYS A 110 14.29 12.22 -19.22
C LYS A 110 13.21 11.28 -18.69
N VAL A 111 12.46 11.76 -17.70
CA VAL A 111 11.27 11.11 -17.16
C VAL A 111 10.09 12.05 -17.32
N VAL A 112 8.95 11.52 -17.74
CA VAL A 112 7.68 12.27 -17.77
C VAL A 112 6.73 11.77 -16.69
N VAL A 113 5.97 12.67 -16.08
CA VAL A 113 4.93 12.38 -15.11
C VAL A 113 3.60 12.96 -15.60
N LEU A 114 2.66 12.09 -15.91
CA LEU A 114 1.32 12.46 -16.37
C LEU A 114 0.41 12.65 -15.15
N GLY A 115 0.08 13.90 -14.84
CA GLY A 115 -0.79 14.28 -13.73
C GLY A 115 -0.06 14.78 -12.47
N GLY A 116 -0.42 16.00 -12.03
CA GLY A 116 0.16 16.69 -10.87
C GLY A 116 -0.62 16.55 -9.57
N GLY A 117 -1.27 15.40 -9.37
CA GLY A 117 -1.87 15.07 -8.07
C GLY A 117 -0.79 14.76 -7.02
N SER A 118 -1.16 14.72 -5.74
CA SER A 118 -0.21 14.56 -4.63
C SER A 118 0.80 13.42 -4.82
N PHE A 119 0.35 12.25 -5.30
CA PHE A 119 1.23 11.10 -5.50
C PHE A 119 2.10 11.22 -6.76
N GLY A 120 1.57 11.77 -7.86
CA GLY A 120 2.37 12.06 -9.06
C GLY A 120 3.49 13.05 -8.77
N THR A 121 3.18 14.13 -8.05
CA THR A 121 4.16 15.13 -7.59
C THR A 121 5.21 14.52 -6.66
N ALA A 122 4.81 13.66 -5.72
CA ALA A 122 5.76 12.97 -4.84
C ALA A 122 6.72 12.04 -5.61
N MET A 123 6.21 11.33 -6.62
CA MET A 123 7.03 10.48 -7.47
C MET A 123 7.95 11.29 -8.40
N ALA A 124 7.49 12.43 -8.91
CA ALA A 124 8.31 13.38 -9.67
C ALA A 124 9.50 13.87 -8.81
N ALA A 125 9.24 14.32 -7.58
CA ALA A 125 10.27 14.73 -6.64
C ALA A 125 11.24 13.59 -6.28
N GLN A 126 10.70 12.39 -6.04
CA GLN A 126 11.50 11.21 -5.71
C GLN A 126 12.47 10.83 -6.83
N VAL A 127 12.01 10.82 -8.08
CA VAL A 127 12.86 10.44 -9.23
C VAL A 127 13.82 11.57 -9.61
N ALA A 128 13.38 12.83 -9.55
CA ALA A 128 14.23 13.99 -9.79
C ALA A 128 15.43 14.06 -8.83
N ALA A 129 15.23 13.67 -7.56
CA ALA A 129 16.29 13.66 -6.55
C ALA A 129 17.35 12.55 -6.77
N LYS A 130 17.17 11.66 -7.74
CA LYS A 130 18.10 10.56 -8.01
C LYS A 130 19.36 10.99 -8.75
N LYS A 131 19.26 12.01 -9.59
CA LYS A 131 20.30 12.46 -10.51
C LYS A 131 20.05 13.91 -10.89
N ALA A 132 21.04 14.79 -10.73
CA ALA A 132 20.86 16.24 -10.89
C ALA A 132 20.60 16.66 -12.34
N ASP A 133 21.20 15.98 -13.32
CA ASP A 133 21.03 16.20 -14.76
C ASP A 133 19.88 15.38 -15.37
N LEU A 134 19.05 14.74 -14.54
CA LEU A 134 17.84 14.06 -15.01
C LEU A 134 16.74 15.09 -15.23
N GLU A 135 16.23 15.21 -16.46
CA GLU A 135 15.07 16.04 -16.77
C GLU A 135 13.79 15.33 -16.30
N VAL A 136 12.97 16.01 -15.49
CA VAL A 136 11.65 15.50 -15.10
C VAL A 136 10.58 16.47 -15.59
N SER A 137 9.80 16.04 -16.57
CA SER A 137 8.70 16.84 -17.12
C SER A 137 7.35 16.39 -16.56
N MET A 138 6.55 17.31 -16.05
CA MET A 138 5.20 17.05 -15.56
C MET A 138 4.17 17.57 -16.57
N LEU A 139 3.36 16.67 -17.13
CA LEU A 139 2.24 17.06 -17.98
C LEU A 139 1.01 17.34 -17.10
N LEU A 140 0.58 18.60 -17.08
CA LEU A 140 -0.55 19.09 -16.30
C LEU A 140 -1.62 19.70 -17.21
N ARG A 141 -2.84 19.84 -16.69
CA ARG A 141 -3.97 20.44 -17.42
C ARG A 141 -4.08 21.96 -17.28
N ASP A 142 -3.50 22.53 -16.23
CA ASP A 142 -3.73 23.92 -15.82
C ASP A 142 -2.42 24.71 -15.95
N ASP A 143 -2.41 25.67 -16.89
CA ASP A 143 -1.25 26.51 -17.18
C ASP A 143 -0.83 27.37 -15.98
N LEU A 144 -1.77 27.79 -15.12
CA LEU A 144 -1.43 28.55 -13.91
C LEU A 144 -0.64 27.68 -12.93
N VAL A 145 -0.98 26.40 -12.82
CA VAL A 145 -0.24 25.44 -12.00
C VAL A 145 1.14 25.16 -12.61
N CYS A 146 1.24 25.04 -13.94
CA CYS A 146 2.55 24.89 -14.61
C CYS A 146 3.48 26.08 -14.31
N ARG A 147 2.99 27.32 -14.50
CA ARG A 147 3.76 28.53 -14.19
C ARG A 147 4.16 28.60 -12.72
N SER A 148 3.25 28.21 -11.82
CA SER A 148 3.52 28.16 -10.38
C SER A 148 4.66 27.20 -10.01
N ILE A 149 4.70 26.01 -10.64
CA ILE A 149 5.79 25.05 -10.45
C ILE A 149 7.10 25.60 -11.03
N ASN A 150 7.06 26.15 -12.24
CA ASN A 150 8.25 26.59 -12.96
C ASN A 150 8.89 27.88 -12.39
N HIS A 151 8.08 28.81 -11.87
CA HIS A 151 8.59 30.14 -11.45
C HIS A 151 8.71 30.29 -9.94
N SER A 152 7.87 29.60 -9.16
CA SER A 152 7.79 29.81 -7.71
C SER A 152 8.26 28.60 -6.91
N HIS A 153 8.62 27.49 -7.58
CA HIS A 153 8.94 26.19 -6.97
C HIS A 153 8.00 25.83 -5.81
N ILE A 154 6.70 26.14 -5.99
CA ILE A 154 5.68 25.83 -4.99
C ILE A 154 5.70 24.30 -4.78
N ASN A 155 5.67 23.88 -3.51
CA ASN A 155 5.91 22.51 -3.03
C ASN A 155 7.37 22.05 -2.89
N TRP A 156 8.34 22.97 -3.00
CA TRP A 156 9.76 22.72 -2.73
C TRP A 156 10.31 21.57 -3.62
N LEU A 157 9.90 21.62 -4.88
CA LEU A 157 10.27 20.64 -5.89
C LEU A 157 11.71 20.87 -6.36
N PRO A 158 12.48 19.80 -6.66
CA PRO A 158 13.79 19.92 -7.29
C PRO A 158 13.78 20.79 -8.55
N GLU A 159 14.85 21.55 -8.77
CA GLU A 159 14.99 22.50 -9.89
C GLU A 159 14.96 21.82 -11.27
N ASN A 160 15.30 20.53 -11.33
CA ASN A 160 15.24 19.72 -12.54
C ASN A 160 13.83 19.20 -12.88
N ILE A 161 12.79 19.70 -12.19
CA ILE A 161 11.39 19.46 -12.54
C ILE A 161 10.83 20.65 -13.31
N THR A 162 10.27 20.39 -14.48
CA THR A 162 9.51 21.36 -15.26
C THR A 162 8.07 20.89 -15.46
N ALA A 163 7.12 21.81 -15.51
CA ALA A 163 5.72 21.53 -15.78
C ALA A 163 5.27 22.18 -17.09
N THR A 164 4.45 21.47 -17.87
CA THR A 164 3.95 21.93 -19.15
C THR A 164 2.53 21.41 -19.39
N THR A 165 1.78 22.11 -20.26
CA THR A 165 0.49 21.65 -20.79
C THR A 165 0.63 20.98 -22.16
N SER A 166 1.83 21.02 -22.77
CA SER A 166 2.12 20.42 -24.07
C SER A 166 2.52 18.95 -23.94
N ALA A 167 1.65 18.05 -24.40
CA ALA A 167 1.93 16.61 -24.40
C ALA A 167 3.17 16.28 -25.25
N SER A 168 3.31 16.94 -26.41
CA SER A 168 4.46 16.76 -27.31
C SER A 168 5.77 17.07 -26.60
N ASP A 169 5.87 18.21 -25.90
CA ASP A 169 7.11 18.64 -25.24
C ASP A 169 7.43 17.75 -24.04
N ALA A 170 6.40 17.34 -23.28
CA ALA A 170 6.55 16.49 -22.12
C ALA A 170 7.06 15.08 -22.51
N LEU A 171 6.52 14.50 -23.59
CA LEU A 171 6.79 13.13 -24.01
C LEU A 171 8.02 12.99 -24.90
N ALA A 172 8.42 14.05 -25.61
CA ALA A 172 9.56 14.02 -26.52
C ALA A 172 10.84 13.58 -25.80
N GLY A 173 11.41 12.46 -26.27
CA GLY A 173 12.66 11.89 -25.77
C GLY A 173 12.57 11.29 -24.36
N ALA A 174 11.38 11.05 -23.82
CA ALA A 174 11.23 10.44 -22.50
C ALA A 174 11.73 8.98 -22.50
N ASP A 175 12.45 8.58 -21.45
CA ASP A 175 12.91 7.21 -21.22
C ASP A 175 11.92 6.39 -20.38
N PHE A 176 11.17 7.06 -19.50
CA PHE A 176 10.12 6.48 -18.68
C PHE A 176 8.95 7.45 -18.49
N CYS A 177 7.74 6.90 -18.39
CA CYS A 177 6.51 7.66 -18.18
C CYS A 177 5.77 7.18 -16.93
N PHE A 178 5.66 8.02 -15.91
CA PHE A 178 4.79 7.79 -14.76
C PHE A 178 3.37 8.23 -15.09
N HIS A 179 2.40 7.32 -15.00
CA HIS A 179 1.00 7.63 -15.18
C HIS A 179 0.30 7.78 -13.83
N ALA A 180 -0.08 9.01 -13.47
CA ALA A 180 -0.72 9.37 -12.20
C ALA A 180 -2.14 9.94 -12.35
N VAL A 181 -2.71 9.90 -13.56
CA VAL A 181 -4.08 10.35 -13.82
C VAL A 181 -5.06 9.34 -13.20
N PRO A 182 -6.14 9.78 -12.51
CA PRO A 182 -7.11 8.85 -11.92
C PRO A 182 -7.72 7.91 -12.97
N VAL A 183 -8.00 6.66 -12.57
CA VAL A 183 -8.40 5.58 -13.49
C VAL A 183 -9.60 5.97 -14.36
N GLN A 184 -10.62 6.64 -13.80
CA GLN A 184 -11.84 7.02 -14.52
C GLN A 184 -11.61 8.01 -15.68
N PHE A 185 -10.49 8.75 -15.67
CA PHE A 185 -10.16 9.71 -16.72
C PHE A 185 -9.04 9.20 -17.64
N SER A 186 -8.53 8.00 -17.39
CA SER A 186 -7.29 7.53 -18.01
C SER A 186 -7.46 7.18 -19.48
N SER A 187 -8.56 6.52 -19.88
CA SER A 187 -8.75 6.13 -21.29
C SER A 187 -8.78 7.34 -22.21
N SER A 188 -9.68 8.30 -21.93
CA SER A 188 -9.82 9.50 -22.76
C SER A 188 -8.58 10.39 -22.75
N PHE A 189 -7.90 10.50 -21.60
CA PHE A 189 -6.63 11.23 -21.50
C PHE A 189 -5.53 10.60 -22.35
N LEU A 190 -5.36 9.28 -22.28
CA LEU A 190 -4.33 8.55 -23.02
C LEU A 190 -4.61 8.56 -24.53
N GLU A 191 -5.87 8.40 -24.93
CA GLU A 191 -6.31 8.54 -26.33
C GLU A 191 -5.91 9.91 -26.88
N GLY A 192 -6.14 10.98 -26.11
CA GLY A 192 -5.82 12.36 -26.50
C GLY A 192 -4.33 12.67 -26.64
N ILE A 193 -3.43 11.88 -26.04
CA ILE A 193 -1.97 12.05 -26.17
C ILE A 193 -1.30 10.96 -27.01
N SER A 194 -2.06 9.98 -27.50
CA SER A 194 -1.55 8.74 -28.11
C SER A 194 -0.57 8.99 -29.26
N THR A 195 -0.79 10.01 -30.08
CA THR A 195 0.07 10.38 -31.22
C THR A 195 1.45 10.90 -30.81
N HIS A 196 1.64 11.30 -29.56
CA HIS A 196 2.91 11.80 -29.02
C HIS A 196 3.69 10.73 -28.25
N VAL A 197 3.12 9.54 -28.04
CA VAL A 197 3.73 8.48 -27.23
C VAL A 197 4.62 7.61 -28.11
N ASP A 198 5.91 7.51 -27.77
CA ASP A 198 6.79 6.51 -28.38
C ASP A 198 6.26 5.09 -28.05
N PRO A 199 6.07 4.20 -29.05
CA PRO A 199 5.56 2.84 -28.82
C PRO A 199 6.41 1.97 -27.87
N LYS A 200 7.67 2.35 -27.62
CA LYS A 200 8.60 1.67 -26.71
C LYS A 200 8.70 2.35 -25.34
N LEU A 201 8.07 3.52 -25.14
CA LEU A 201 8.10 4.25 -23.87
C LEU A 201 7.48 3.42 -22.75
N PRO A 202 8.22 3.05 -21.69
CA PRO A 202 7.64 2.30 -20.58
C PRO A 202 6.73 3.15 -19.71
N PHE A 203 5.51 2.66 -19.48
CA PHE A 203 4.53 3.27 -18.58
C PHE A 203 4.58 2.62 -17.21
N ILE A 204 4.79 3.45 -16.18
CA ILE A 204 4.73 3.09 -14.76
C ILE A 204 3.42 3.63 -14.21
N SER A 205 2.41 2.78 -14.13
CA SER A 205 1.10 3.13 -13.57
C SER A 205 1.19 3.31 -12.06
N LEU A 206 0.76 4.49 -11.59
CA LEU A 206 0.60 4.83 -10.19
C LEU A 206 -0.87 4.77 -9.72
N SER A 207 -1.80 4.72 -10.67
CA SER A 207 -3.24 4.79 -10.43
C SER A 207 -3.77 3.49 -9.82
N LYS A 208 -4.69 3.61 -8.84
CA LYS A 208 -5.17 2.49 -8.01
C LYS A 208 -6.69 2.42 -8.04
N GLY A 209 -7.23 1.72 -9.04
CA GLY A 209 -8.68 1.58 -9.22
C GLY A 209 -9.04 0.70 -10.41
N LEU A 210 -10.33 0.65 -10.72
CA LEU A 210 -10.91 -0.06 -11.86
C LEU A 210 -11.77 0.91 -12.67
N GLU A 211 -11.75 0.79 -13.99
CA GLU A 211 -12.65 1.57 -14.85
C GLU A 211 -14.08 1.03 -14.71
N LEU A 212 -15.00 1.90 -14.28
CA LEU A 212 -16.35 1.51 -13.84
C LEU A 212 -17.13 0.68 -14.87
N ASN A 213 -17.14 1.12 -16.12
CA ASN A 213 -17.99 0.53 -17.16
C ASN A 213 -17.42 -0.73 -17.80
N THR A 214 -16.09 -0.90 -17.74
CA THR A 214 -15.38 -1.98 -18.44
C THR A 214 -14.76 -2.98 -17.48
N LEU A 215 -14.68 -2.63 -16.19
CA LEU A 215 -14.00 -3.35 -15.13
C LEU A 215 -12.51 -3.58 -15.41
N ARG A 216 -11.91 -2.75 -16.29
CA ARG A 216 -10.53 -2.89 -16.72
C ARG A 216 -9.56 -2.33 -15.68
N THR A 217 -8.39 -2.97 -15.60
CA THR A 217 -7.22 -2.46 -14.87
C THR A 217 -6.34 -1.59 -15.78
N MET A 218 -5.38 -0.86 -15.21
CA MET A 218 -4.49 0.01 -15.98
C MET A 218 -3.62 -0.77 -16.98
N SER A 219 -3.24 -2.01 -16.66
CA SER A 219 -2.53 -2.89 -17.59
C SER A 219 -3.35 -3.29 -18.83
N GLN A 220 -4.67 -3.08 -18.79
CA GLN A 220 -5.58 -3.25 -19.92
C GLN A 220 -5.91 -1.90 -20.58
N ILE A 221 -6.11 -0.84 -19.78
CA ILE A 221 -6.47 0.50 -20.26
C ILE A 221 -5.32 1.11 -21.07
N ILE A 222 -4.08 1.10 -20.56
CA ILE A 222 -2.95 1.80 -21.20
C ILE A 222 -2.67 1.26 -22.62
N PRO A 223 -2.47 -0.06 -22.82
CA PRO A 223 -2.23 -0.60 -24.16
C PRO A 223 -3.38 -0.33 -25.13
N GLN A 224 -4.62 -0.37 -24.63
CA GLN A 224 -5.81 -0.17 -25.46
C GLN A 224 -5.98 1.28 -25.89
N ALA A 225 -5.91 2.22 -24.95
CA ALA A 225 -6.07 3.65 -25.21
C ALA A 225 -4.97 4.22 -26.12
N LEU A 226 -3.76 3.64 -26.04
CA LEU A 226 -2.64 3.99 -26.91
C LEU A 226 -2.64 3.24 -28.27
N GLY A 227 -3.58 2.32 -28.50
CA GLY A 227 -3.59 1.50 -29.71
C GLY A 227 -2.37 0.58 -29.86
N ASN A 228 -1.67 0.27 -28.76
CA ASN A 228 -0.44 -0.52 -28.74
C ASN A 228 -0.55 -1.70 -27.75
N PRO A 229 -0.97 -2.90 -28.21
CA PRO A 229 -1.10 -4.08 -27.35
C PRO A 229 0.21 -4.53 -26.69
N ARG A 230 1.37 -4.08 -27.17
CA ARG A 230 2.70 -4.39 -26.64
C ARG A 230 3.30 -3.24 -25.83
N GLN A 231 2.52 -2.23 -25.44
CA GLN A 231 3.00 -1.11 -24.65
C GLN A 231 3.74 -1.64 -23.40
N PRO A 232 5.01 -1.25 -23.18
CA PRO A 232 5.74 -1.70 -22.00
C PRO A 232 5.09 -1.13 -20.74
N PHE A 233 4.66 -2.01 -19.83
CA PHE A 233 3.84 -1.65 -18.69
C PHE A 233 4.44 -2.16 -17.37
N ILE A 234 4.38 -1.30 -16.36
CA ILE A 234 4.73 -1.56 -14.97
C ILE A 234 3.63 -0.98 -14.10
N VAL A 235 3.24 -1.68 -13.04
CA VAL A 235 2.43 -1.12 -11.95
C VAL A 235 3.32 -0.89 -10.73
N LEU A 236 3.19 0.26 -10.08
CA LEU A 236 3.82 0.57 -8.80
C LEU A 236 2.74 0.66 -7.71
N SER A 237 2.85 -0.15 -6.68
CA SER A 237 1.90 -0.13 -5.55
C SER A 237 2.58 -0.52 -4.23
N GLY A 238 1.88 -0.31 -3.11
CA GLY A 238 2.40 -0.51 -1.77
C GLY A 238 2.02 0.63 -0.82
N PRO A 239 2.34 0.48 0.48
CA PRO A 239 2.08 1.47 1.51
C PRO A 239 2.97 2.71 1.28
N SER A 240 2.38 3.79 0.76
CA SER A 240 3.14 4.94 0.29
C SER A 240 2.32 6.22 0.33
N PHE A 241 2.14 6.83 1.51
CA PHE A 241 1.53 8.16 1.53
C PHE A 241 2.46 9.19 0.89
N ALA A 242 1.91 10.01 -0.02
CA ALA A 242 2.66 11.02 -0.76
C ALA A 242 3.44 11.97 0.17
N VAL A 243 2.83 12.38 1.29
CA VAL A 243 3.47 13.26 2.26
C VAL A 243 4.69 12.61 2.94
N GLU A 244 4.65 11.31 3.19
CA GLU A 244 5.78 10.59 3.81
C GLU A 244 6.94 10.44 2.82
N LEU A 245 6.63 10.20 1.54
CA LEU A 245 7.62 10.22 0.46
C LEU A 245 8.30 11.59 0.34
N MET A 246 7.52 12.67 0.34
CA MET A 246 8.05 14.04 0.29
C MET A 246 8.94 14.37 1.50
N ASN A 247 8.56 13.87 2.68
CA ASN A 247 9.36 14.00 3.90
C ASN A 247 10.55 13.03 3.98
N LYS A 248 10.79 12.25 2.91
CA LYS A 248 11.88 11.26 2.82
C LYS A 248 11.84 10.22 3.95
N LEU A 249 10.65 9.89 4.46
CA LEU A 249 10.48 8.87 5.49
C LEU A 249 10.64 7.46 4.88
N PRO A 250 11.12 6.47 5.66
CA PRO A 250 11.30 5.11 5.18
C PRO A 250 10.01 4.51 4.61
N THR A 251 10.03 4.19 3.33
CA THR A 251 8.87 3.68 2.57
C THR A 251 9.27 2.41 1.81
N ALA A 252 8.36 1.44 1.70
CA ALA A 252 8.57 0.23 0.93
C ALA A 252 7.43 -0.01 -0.05
N MET A 253 7.77 -0.28 -1.32
CA MET A 253 6.80 -0.49 -2.40
C MET A 253 7.19 -1.67 -3.29
N VAL A 254 6.28 -2.05 -4.19
CA VAL A 254 6.46 -3.11 -5.18
C VAL A 254 6.23 -2.55 -6.58
N VAL A 255 7.17 -2.85 -7.47
CA VAL A 255 6.98 -2.70 -8.92
C VAL A 255 6.68 -4.07 -9.52
N ALA A 256 5.62 -4.18 -10.31
CA ALA A 256 5.28 -5.41 -11.00
C ALA A 256 5.20 -5.21 -12.51
N SER A 257 5.80 -6.13 -13.26
CA SER A 257 5.70 -6.19 -14.71
C SER A 257 5.80 -7.64 -15.18
N LYS A 258 5.20 -7.94 -16.33
CA LYS A 258 5.41 -9.22 -17.02
C LYS A 258 6.86 -9.34 -17.52
N ASP A 259 7.51 -8.21 -17.81
CA ASP A 259 8.93 -8.15 -18.15
C ASP A 259 9.77 -7.93 -16.89
N LYS A 260 10.54 -8.96 -16.52
CA LYS A 260 11.43 -8.94 -15.35
C LYS A 260 12.56 -7.91 -15.48
N LYS A 261 13.07 -7.68 -16.69
CA LYS A 261 14.14 -6.69 -16.93
C LYS A 261 13.58 -5.29 -16.72
N LEU A 262 12.37 -5.04 -17.21
CA LEU A 262 11.70 -3.76 -17.03
C LEU A 262 11.37 -3.48 -15.56
N ALA A 263 10.86 -4.47 -14.82
CA ALA A 263 10.65 -4.33 -13.38
C ALA A 263 11.97 -4.04 -12.63
N ALA A 264 13.07 -4.70 -13.01
CA ALA A 264 14.39 -4.44 -12.42
C ALA A 264 14.91 -3.04 -12.76
N ALA A 265 14.70 -2.55 -13.98
CA ALA A 265 15.09 -1.20 -14.39
C ALA A 265 14.34 -0.14 -13.57
N VAL A 266 13.01 -0.27 -13.41
CA VAL A 266 12.22 0.66 -12.59
C VAL A 266 12.56 0.56 -11.11
N GLN A 267 12.87 -0.64 -10.60
CA GLN A 267 13.39 -0.81 -9.24
C GLN A 267 14.66 0.03 -9.04
N GLN A 268 15.60 0.00 -9.98
CA GLN A 268 16.85 0.76 -9.90
C GLN A 268 16.63 2.27 -10.04
N LEU A 269 15.73 2.68 -10.95
CA LEU A 269 15.32 4.07 -11.13
C LEU A 269 14.80 4.68 -9.83
N LEU A 270 14.00 3.94 -9.06
CA LEU A 270 13.29 4.48 -7.88
C LEU A 270 13.99 4.24 -6.53
N ALA A 271 14.72 3.12 -6.37
CA ALA A 271 15.26 2.72 -5.09
C ALA A 271 16.24 3.77 -4.51
N SER A 272 16.06 4.15 -3.26
CA SER A 272 16.90 5.13 -2.55
C SER A 272 17.16 4.66 -1.12
N PRO A 273 18.00 5.35 -0.32
CA PRO A 273 18.19 5.02 1.10
C PRO A 273 16.88 4.95 1.89
N ASN A 274 15.87 5.74 1.49
CA ASN A 274 14.58 5.84 2.19
C ASN A 274 13.43 5.20 1.41
N LEU A 275 13.63 4.78 0.15
CA LEU A 275 12.62 4.09 -0.64
C LEU A 275 13.13 2.72 -1.07
N ARG A 276 12.56 1.67 -0.45
CA ARG A 276 12.85 0.28 -0.82
C ARG A 276 11.84 -0.20 -1.85
N ILE A 277 12.33 -0.69 -2.98
CA ILE A 277 11.49 -1.25 -4.04
C ILE A 277 11.73 -2.76 -4.16
N SER A 278 10.67 -3.54 -4.10
CA SER A 278 10.66 -4.98 -4.41
C SER A 278 10.09 -5.20 -5.82
N THR A 279 10.55 -6.22 -6.52
CA THR A 279 10.00 -6.58 -7.84
C THR A 279 9.00 -7.73 -7.72
N SER A 280 8.00 -7.75 -8.60
CA SER A 280 7.05 -8.86 -8.78
C SER A 280 6.77 -9.07 -10.27
N ASN A 281 6.28 -10.26 -10.62
CA ASN A 281 5.73 -10.54 -11.95
C ASN A 281 4.20 -10.71 -11.95
N ASP A 282 3.56 -10.53 -10.79
CA ASP A 282 2.12 -10.65 -10.61
C ASP A 282 1.45 -9.28 -10.73
N VAL A 283 1.32 -8.81 -11.98
CA VAL A 283 0.68 -7.52 -12.29
C VAL A 283 -0.77 -7.50 -11.81
N THR A 284 -1.53 -8.56 -12.10
CA THR A 284 -2.94 -8.67 -11.71
C THR A 284 -3.10 -8.56 -10.20
N GLY A 285 -2.32 -9.30 -9.41
CA GLY A 285 -2.40 -9.24 -7.95
C GLY A 285 -2.11 -7.85 -7.40
N VAL A 286 -1.11 -7.16 -7.95
CA VAL A 286 -0.74 -5.81 -7.51
C VAL A 286 -1.80 -4.77 -7.86
N GLU A 287 -2.39 -4.84 -9.06
CA GLU A 287 -3.46 -3.93 -9.49
C GLU A 287 -4.74 -4.14 -8.68
N ILE A 288 -5.20 -5.39 -8.54
CA ILE A 288 -6.46 -5.70 -7.84
C ILE A 288 -6.38 -5.38 -6.35
N ALA A 289 -5.23 -5.66 -5.71
CA ALA A 289 -5.00 -5.25 -4.34
C ALA A 289 -5.09 -3.73 -4.16
N GLY A 290 -4.41 -2.98 -5.03
CA GLY A 290 -4.40 -1.53 -5.00
C GLY A 290 -5.77 -0.92 -5.26
N ALA A 291 -6.55 -1.49 -6.18
CA ALA A 291 -7.89 -1.01 -6.51
C ALA A 291 -8.88 -1.23 -5.35
N LEU A 292 -8.95 -2.46 -4.83
CA LEU A 292 -10.00 -2.85 -3.89
C LEU A 292 -9.73 -2.41 -2.45
N LYS A 293 -8.47 -2.15 -2.06
CA LYS A 293 -8.16 -1.62 -0.72
C LYS A 293 -8.91 -0.32 -0.42
N ASN A 294 -9.15 0.51 -1.43
CA ASN A 294 -9.78 1.81 -1.27
C ASN A 294 -11.27 1.66 -0.90
N VAL A 295 -11.94 0.64 -1.44
CA VAL A 295 -13.31 0.26 -1.06
C VAL A 295 -13.33 -0.27 0.37
N LEU A 296 -12.38 -1.16 0.72
CA LEU A 296 -12.26 -1.67 2.08
C LEU A 296 -11.96 -0.56 3.11
N ALA A 297 -11.18 0.45 2.72
CA ALA A 297 -10.91 1.60 3.57
C ALA A 297 -12.17 2.44 3.85
N ILE A 298 -13.13 2.51 2.92
CA ILE A 298 -14.44 3.12 3.19
C ILE A 298 -15.17 2.30 4.26
N ALA A 299 -15.17 0.96 4.16
CA ALA A 299 -15.76 0.10 5.19
C ALA A 299 -15.13 0.36 6.58
N ALA A 300 -13.79 0.43 6.64
CA ALA A 300 -13.06 0.74 7.87
C ALA A 300 -13.47 2.10 8.44
N GLY A 301 -13.59 3.13 7.58
CA GLY A 301 -14.11 4.43 7.98
C GLY A 301 -15.53 4.35 8.54
N ILE A 302 -16.43 3.59 7.91
CA ILE A 302 -17.81 3.42 8.37
C ILE A 302 -17.84 2.83 9.79
N VAL A 303 -17.04 1.80 10.05
CA VAL A 303 -16.91 1.19 11.39
C VAL A 303 -16.47 2.21 12.43
N GLU A 304 -15.53 3.09 12.10
CA GLU A 304 -15.09 4.17 12.98
C GLU A 304 -16.19 5.21 13.20
N GLY A 305 -16.87 5.65 12.13
CA GLY A 305 -17.92 6.66 12.18
C GLY A 305 -19.17 6.22 12.93
N MET A 306 -19.40 4.91 13.00
CA MET A 306 -20.45 4.27 13.79
C MET A 306 -20.02 3.89 15.22
N HIS A 307 -18.75 4.14 15.59
CA HIS A 307 -18.18 3.81 16.90
C HIS A 307 -18.31 2.32 17.30
N LEU A 308 -18.12 1.38 16.35
CA LEU A 308 -18.29 -0.06 16.59
C LEU A 308 -17.09 -0.75 17.27
N GLY A 309 -16.03 0.01 17.55
CA GLY A 309 -14.86 -0.45 18.29
C GLY A 309 -13.83 -1.23 17.47
N ASN A 310 -12.69 -1.51 18.11
CA ASN A 310 -11.50 -2.06 17.45
C ASN A 310 -11.64 -3.54 17.07
N ASN A 311 -12.46 -4.30 17.78
CA ASN A 311 -12.73 -5.71 17.45
C ASN A 311 -13.43 -5.81 16.08
N CYS A 312 -14.46 -4.98 15.86
CA CYS A 312 -15.16 -4.90 14.58
C CYS A 312 -14.21 -4.44 13.47
N MET A 313 -13.38 -3.42 13.73
CA MET A 313 -12.38 -2.95 12.77
C MET A 313 -11.42 -4.06 12.34
N ALA A 314 -10.84 -4.79 13.30
CA ALA A 314 -9.90 -5.88 13.01
C ALA A 314 -10.58 -7.00 12.20
N ALA A 315 -11.77 -7.45 12.62
CA ALA A 315 -12.52 -8.49 11.94
C ALA A 315 -12.92 -8.08 10.51
N LEU A 316 -13.41 -6.85 10.32
CA LEU A 316 -13.80 -6.31 9.03
C LEU A 316 -12.61 -6.26 8.06
N VAL A 317 -11.46 -5.74 8.51
CA VAL A 317 -10.28 -5.61 7.66
C VAL A 317 -9.71 -7.00 7.31
N ALA A 318 -9.67 -7.94 8.27
CA ALA A 318 -9.25 -9.31 8.01
C ALA A 318 -10.15 -10.00 6.99
N GLN A 319 -11.47 -9.89 7.15
CA GLN A 319 -12.45 -10.44 6.21
C GLN A 319 -12.33 -9.80 4.82
N GLY A 320 -12.20 -8.47 4.75
CA GLY A 320 -12.00 -7.76 3.49
C GLY A 320 -10.71 -8.14 2.77
N CYS A 321 -9.61 -8.39 3.50
CA CYS A 321 -8.38 -8.94 2.93
C CYS A 321 -8.62 -10.31 2.28
N SER A 322 -9.40 -11.18 2.92
CA SER A 322 -9.77 -12.49 2.37
C SER A 322 -10.62 -12.36 1.11
N GLU A 323 -11.62 -11.47 1.08
CA GLU A 323 -12.44 -11.22 -0.11
C GLU A 323 -11.60 -10.74 -1.30
N ILE A 324 -10.71 -9.78 -1.07
CA ILE A 324 -9.78 -9.28 -2.10
C ILE A 324 -8.87 -10.42 -2.60
N ARG A 325 -8.37 -11.26 -1.68
CA ARG A 325 -7.54 -12.42 -2.02
C ARG A 325 -8.28 -13.45 -2.87
N TRP A 326 -9.52 -13.80 -2.52
CA TRP A 326 -10.33 -14.73 -3.29
C TRP A 326 -10.62 -14.22 -4.69
N LEU A 327 -11.05 -12.97 -4.82
CA LEU A 327 -11.30 -12.34 -6.12
C LEU A 327 -10.03 -12.27 -6.96
N ALA A 328 -8.93 -11.74 -6.40
CA ALA A 328 -7.67 -11.65 -7.13
C ALA A 328 -7.19 -13.03 -7.61
N THR A 329 -7.32 -14.07 -6.78
CA THR A 329 -6.95 -15.44 -7.16
C THR A 329 -7.81 -15.96 -8.32
N LYS A 330 -9.11 -15.71 -8.32
CA LYS A 330 -9.99 -16.04 -9.46
C LYS A 330 -9.66 -15.25 -10.73
N MET A 331 -9.06 -14.08 -10.59
CA MET A 331 -8.54 -13.27 -11.71
C MET A 331 -7.13 -13.73 -12.17
N GLY A 332 -6.56 -14.76 -11.56
CA GLY A 332 -5.25 -15.32 -11.92
C GLY A 332 -4.06 -14.71 -11.16
N ALA A 333 -4.31 -13.92 -10.11
CA ALA A 333 -3.25 -13.41 -9.23
C ALA A 333 -2.68 -14.50 -8.32
N LYS A 334 -1.50 -14.25 -7.76
CA LYS A 334 -0.87 -15.11 -6.76
C LYS A 334 -1.36 -14.71 -5.36
N PRO A 335 -1.87 -15.64 -4.54
CA PRO A 335 -2.30 -15.34 -3.17
C PRO A 335 -1.21 -14.65 -2.32
N THR A 336 0.06 -15.02 -2.52
CA THR A 336 1.21 -14.46 -1.79
C THR A 336 1.44 -12.97 -2.05
N THR A 337 1.03 -12.44 -3.21
CA THR A 337 1.07 -11.00 -3.51
C THR A 337 0.16 -10.22 -2.55
N LEU A 338 -0.99 -10.81 -2.21
CA LEU A 338 -2.00 -10.19 -1.34
C LEU A 338 -1.56 -10.19 0.12
N SER A 339 -0.76 -11.15 0.55
CA SER A 339 -0.14 -11.14 1.88
C SER A 339 1.06 -10.19 2.00
N GLY A 340 1.53 -9.62 0.88
CA GLY A 340 2.72 -8.78 0.81
C GLY A 340 2.44 -7.27 0.96
N LEU A 341 3.43 -6.46 0.58
CA LEU A 341 3.36 -4.99 0.65
C LEU A 341 2.20 -4.41 -0.18
N SER A 342 1.98 -4.90 -1.40
CA SER A 342 0.93 -4.38 -2.29
C SER A 342 -0.49 -4.74 -1.84
N GLY A 343 -0.65 -5.79 -1.05
CA GLY A 343 -1.91 -6.20 -0.45
C GLY A 343 -2.02 -5.75 0.99
N SER A 344 -1.84 -6.67 1.95
CA SER A 344 -2.00 -6.41 3.38
C SER A 344 -1.25 -5.17 3.87
N GLY A 345 -0.03 -4.91 3.39
CA GLY A 345 0.73 -3.72 3.80
C GLY A 345 0.00 -2.42 3.44
N ASP A 346 -0.42 -2.27 2.19
CA ASP A 346 -1.13 -1.08 1.73
C ASP A 346 -2.56 -1.01 2.28
N ILE A 347 -3.25 -2.14 2.44
CA ILE A 347 -4.56 -2.22 3.10
C ILE A 347 -4.47 -1.71 4.53
N MET A 348 -3.51 -2.20 5.32
CA MET A 348 -3.33 -1.77 6.71
C MET A 348 -3.06 -0.27 6.80
N LEU A 349 -2.13 0.25 5.98
CA LEU A 349 -1.85 1.69 5.95
C LEU A 349 -3.13 2.50 5.65
N THR A 350 -3.93 2.03 4.70
CA THR A 350 -5.11 2.78 4.22
C THR A 350 -6.31 2.69 5.17
N CYS A 351 -6.47 1.57 5.89
CA CYS A 351 -7.61 1.34 6.79
C CYS A 351 -7.37 1.88 8.21
N PHE A 352 -6.12 1.92 8.70
CA PHE A 352 -5.82 2.28 10.08
C PHE A 352 -5.28 3.71 10.26
N VAL A 353 -4.91 4.40 9.17
CA VAL A 353 -4.32 5.76 9.26
C VAL A 353 -5.27 6.83 8.73
N ASN A 354 -5.41 7.90 9.50
CA ASN A 354 -6.33 9.03 9.22
C ASN A 354 -6.00 9.85 7.97
N LEU A 355 -4.87 9.58 7.29
CA LEU A 355 -4.47 10.24 6.05
C LEU A 355 -5.22 9.72 4.81
N SER A 356 -5.97 8.62 4.94
CA SER A 356 -6.73 8.04 3.84
C SER A 356 -8.02 8.81 3.55
N ARG A 357 -8.11 9.38 2.34
CA ARG A 357 -9.33 10.03 1.82
C ARG A 357 -10.54 9.09 1.82
N ASN A 358 -10.33 7.85 1.39
CA ASN A 358 -11.40 6.84 1.33
C ASN A 358 -11.92 6.48 2.72
N ARG A 359 -11.02 6.37 3.71
CA ARG A 359 -11.39 6.17 5.10
C ARG A 359 -12.18 7.37 5.65
N ASN A 360 -11.79 8.59 5.31
CA ASN A 360 -12.54 9.79 5.71
C ASN A 360 -13.96 9.83 5.12
N VAL A 361 -14.14 9.42 3.85
CA VAL A 361 -15.49 9.24 3.26
C VAL A 361 -16.29 8.24 4.09
N GLY A 362 -15.69 7.09 4.39
CA GLY A 362 -16.32 6.07 5.23
C GLY A 362 -16.72 6.60 6.61
N LEU A 363 -15.84 7.33 7.28
CA LEU A 363 -16.07 7.96 8.58
C LEU A 363 -17.33 8.83 8.55
N ARG A 364 -17.42 9.73 7.56
CA ARG A 364 -18.55 10.66 7.40
C ARG A 364 -19.85 9.92 7.07
N LEU A 365 -19.79 8.90 6.22
CA LEU A 365 -20.94 8.02 5.94
C LEU A 365 -21.41 7.30 7.20
N GLY A 366 -20.48 6.73 7.98
CA GLY A 366 -20.78 6.05 9.25
C GLY A 366 -21.39 6.99 10.29
N SER A 367 -21.01 8.26 10.29
CA SER A 367 -21.60 9.32 11.13
C SER A 367 -22.94 9.85 10.61
N GLY A 368 -23.45 9.34 9.49
CA GLY A 368 -24.78 9.65 8.96
C GLY A 368 -24.84 10.78 7.93
N GLU A 369 -23.70 11.27 7.44
CA GLU A 369 -23.69 12.27 6.37
C GLU A 369 -24.01 11.64 5.00
N LYS A 370 -24.73 12.37 4.14
CA LYS A 370 -25.07 11.91 2.79
C LYS A 370 -23.86 11.98 1.85
N LEU A 371 -23.69 10.96 1.01
CA LEU A 371 -22.57 10.86 0.06
C LEU A 371 -22.41 12.12 -0.81
N ASP A 372 -23.49 12.66 -1.37
CA ASP A 372 -23.43 13.86 -2.22
C ASP A 372 -22.82 15.07 -1.49
N LYS A 373 -23.16 15.25 -0.21
CA LYS A 373 -22.59 16.33 0.61
C LYS A 373 -21.11 16.10 0.87
N ILE A 374 -20.71 14.85 1.11
CA ILE A 374 -19.31 14.47 1.30
C ILE A 374 -18.51 14.78 0.05
N MET A 375 -18.97 14.31 -1.11
CA MET A 375 -18.27 14.46 -2.38
C MET A 375 -18.17 15.93 -2.80
N ASN A 376 -19.23 16.72 -2.62
CA ASN A 376 -19.24 18.15 -2.95
C ASN A 376 -18.31 18.99 -2.06
N SER A 377 -17.98 18.52 -0.86
CA SER A 377 -17.07 19.24 0.05
C SER A 377 -15.60 18.83 -0.11
N MET A 378 -15.29 17.85 -0.97
CA MET A 378 -13.94 17.32 -1.13
C MET A 378 -13.20 17.99 -2.30
N ASN A 379 -11.99 18.46 -2.04
CA ASN A 379 -11.11 19.02 -3.07
C ASN A 379 -10.32 17.94 -3.83
N GLN A 380 -10.49 16.66 -3.48
CA GLN A 380 -9.72 15.55 -4.00
C GLN A 380 -10.61 14.33 -4.28
N VAL A 381 -10.27 13.57 -5.32
CA VAL A 381 -11.03 12.37 -5.72
C VAL A 381 -10.83 11.23 -4.70
N ALA A 382 -11.93 10.62 -4.27
CA ALA A 382 -11.95 9.38 -3.50
C ALA A 382 -12.16 8.18 -4.46
N GLU A 383 -11.07 7.61 -4.97
CA GLU A 383 -11.12 6.52 -5.96
C GLU A 383 -11.89 5.28 -5.49
N GLY A 384 -12.02 5.06 -4.18
CA GLY A 384 -12.80 3.96 -3.60
C GLY A 384 -14.30 4.08 -3.88
N VAL A 385 -14.84 5.30 -3.97
CA VAL A 385 -16.26 5.53 -4.29
C VAL A 385 -16.53 5.07 -5.72
N SER A 386 -15.71 5.51 -6.67
CA SER A 386 -15.82 5.05 -8.06
C SER A 386 -15.51 3.56 -8.20
N THR A 387 -14.55 3.01 -7.45
CA THR A 387 -14.22 1.58 -7.54
C THR A 387 -15.33 0.69 -6.95
N ALA A 388 -16.10 1.19 -5.99
CA ALA A 388 -17.19 0.42 -5.36
C ALA A 388 -18.25 -0.04 -6.37
N GLY A 389 -18.60 0.79 -7.37
CA GLY A 389 -19.56 0.43 -8.42
C GLY A 389 -19.11 -0.75 -9.29
N ALA A 390 -17.80 -1.04 -9.36
CA ALA A 390 -17.26 -2.19 -10.10
C ALA A 390 -17.28 -3.50 -9.27
N VAL A 391 -17.42 -3.43 -7.95
CA VAL A 391 -17.26 -4.59 -7.06
C VAL A 391 -18.34 -5.64 -7.29
N ILE A 392 -19.61 -5.23 -7.36
CA ILE A 392 -20.73 -6.16 -7.55
C ILE A 392 -20.59 -6.90 -8.88
N ALA A 393 -20.29 -6.17 -9.95
CA ALA A 393 -20.09 -6.74 -11.27
C ALA A 393 -18.89 -7.72 -11.31
N LEU A 394 -17.80 -7.41 -10.61
CA LEU A 394 -16.66 -8.33 -10.48
C LEU A 394 -17.01 -9.59 -9.66
N ALA A 395 -17.70 -9.44 -8.55
CA ALA A 395 -18.13 -10.55 -7.70
C ALA A 395 -19.01 -11.52 -8.50
N GLN A 396 -19.94 -10.99 -9.30
CA GLN A 396 -20.77 -11.78 -10.21
C GLN A 396 -19.96 -12.45 -11.32
N LYS A 397 -19.11 -11.69 -12.02
CA LYS A 397 -18.29 -12.18 -13.15
C LYS A 397 -17.37 -13.33 -12.77
N TYR A 398 -16.77 -13.28 -11.58
CA TYR A 398 -15.82 -14.29 -11.10
C TYR A 398 -16.43 -15.28 -10.10
N HIS A 399 -17.73 -15.19 -9.84
CA HIS A 399 -18.46 -16.04 -8.89
C HIS A 399 -17.80 -16.10 -7.50
N VAL A 400 -17.45 -14.93 -6.95
CA VAL A 400 -16.80 -14.82 -5.62
C VAL A 400 -17.74 -14.16 -4.62
N LYS A 401 -17.85 -14.77 -3.43
CA LYS A 401 -18.59 -14.19 -2.31
C LYS A 401 -17.75 -13.07 -1.69
N MET A 402 -18.29 -11.84 -1.71
CA MET A 402 -17.60 -10.65 -1.20
C MET A 402 -18.56 -9.77 -0.37
N PRO A 403 -19.11 -10.28 0.74
CA PRO A 403 -20.15 -9.57 1.48
C PRO A 403 -19.71 -8.20 2.00
N VAL A 404 -18.46 -8.03 2.45
CA VAL A 404 -17.96 -6.74 2.96
C VAL A 404 -17.87 -5.71 1.85
N LEU A 405 -17.16 -6.00 0.75
CA LEU A 405 -16.98 -5.01 -0.31
C LEU A 405 -18.30 -4.72 -1.06
N THR A 406 -19.18 -5.72 -1.23
CA THR A 406 -20.49 -5.49 -1.85
C THR A 406 -21.46 -4.71 -0.96
N ALA A 407 -21.36 -4.84 0.37
CA ALA A 407 -22.11 -3.98 1.28
C ALA A 407 -21.70 -2.51 1.14
N VAL A 408 -20.40 -2.23 0.97
CA VAL A 408 -19.92 -0.86 0.70
C VAL A 408 -20.50 -0.33 -0.62
N ALA A 409 -20.49 -1.13 -1.69
CA ALA A 409 -21.07 -0.74 -2.96
C ALA A 409 -22.55 -0.34 -2.82
N ARG A 410 -23.36 -1.17 -2.14
CA ARG A 410 -24.78 -0.89 -1.87
C ARG A 410 -24.99 0.36 -0.99
N ILE A 411 -24.06 0.66 -0.08
CA ILE A 411 -24.10 1.91 0.71
C ILE A 411 -23.81 3.12 -0.18
N ILE A 412 -22.81 3.03 -1.06
CA ILE A 412 -22.45 4.09 -2.00
C ILE A 412 -23.59 4.37 -2.98
N ASP A 413 -24.29 3.33 -3.45
CA ASP A 413 -25.46 3.44 -4.33
C ASP A 413 -26.76 3.80 -3.58
N ASN A 414 -26.66 4.10 -2.28
CA ASN A 414 -27.79 4.48 -1.42
C ASN A 414 -28.92 3.42 -1.31
N GLU A 415 -28.60 2.15 -1.61
CA GLU A 415 -29.51 1.01 -1.44
C GLU A 415 -29.52 0.46 -0.01
N LEU A 416 -28.45 0.73 0.75
CA LEU A 416 -28.22 0.18 2.08
C LEU A 416 -27.69 1.25 3.04
N THR A 417 -28.23 1.32 4.25
CA THR A 417 -27.65 2.17 5.29
C THR A 417 -26.51 1.45 6.00
N PRO A 418 -25.49 2.17 6.52
CA PRO A 418 -24.41 1.56 7.30
C PRO A 418 -24.90 0.67 8.45
N LYS A 419 -25.92 1.12 9.19
CA LYS A 419 -26.54 0.34 10.28
C LYS A 419 -27.15 -0.96 9.79
N ARG A 420 -27.86 -0.94 8.66
CA ARG A 420 -28.47 -2.14 8.07
C ARG A 420 -27.41 -3.08 7.50
N ALA A 421 -26.35 -2.55 6.89
CA ALA A 421 -25.23 -3.35 6.41
C ALA A 421 -24.58 -4.18 7.52
N VAL A 422 -24.32 -3.57 8.69
CA VAL A 422 -23.78 -4.31 9.84
C VAL A 422 -24.71 -5.44 10.27
N MET A 423 -26.02 -5.19 10.37
CA MET A 423 -27.00 -6.22 10.73
C MET A 423 -27.06 -7.36 9.69
N GLU A 424 -27.04 -7.04 8.39
CA GLU A 424 -27.04 -8.05 7.33
C GLU A 424 -25.76 -8.90 7.38
N LEU A 425 -24.59 -8.29 7.58
CA LEU A 425 -23.30 -9.00 7.67
C LEU A 425 -23.23 -9.92 8.89
N MET A 426 -23.70 -9.48 10.06
CA MET A 426 -23.68 -10.28 11.29
C MET A 426 -24.65 -11.46 11.26
N ASN A 427 -25.68 -11.41 10.42
CA ASN A 427 -26.66 -12.48 10.23
C ASN A 427 -26.29 -13.46 9.10
N LEU A 428 -25.13 -13.27 8.45
CA LEU A 428 -24.64 -14.26 7.49
C LEU A 428 -24.33 -15.59 8.19
N PRO A 429 -24.46 -16.73 7.49
CA PRO A 429 -24.11 -18.02 8.05
C PRO A 429 -22.68 -18.05 8.58
N GLN A 430 -22.48 -18.70 9.73
CA GLN A 430 -21.15 -18.99 10.25
C GLN A 430 -20.46 -19.96 9.28
N VAL A 431 -19.24 -19.64 8.87
CA VAL A 431 -18.44 -20.43 7.93
C VAL A 431 -17.06 -20.68 8.51
N GLU A 432 -16.41 -21.75 8.04
CA GLU A 432 -15.03 -22.07 8.40
C GLU A 432 -14.08 -20.95 7.92
N GLU A 433 -13.06 -20.66 8.72
CA GLU A 433 -11.99 -19.73 8.37
C GLU A 433 -11.03 -20.41 7.37
N VAL A 434 -10.81 -19.81 6.18
CA VAL A 434 -10.00 -20.39 5.07
C VAL A 434 -8.80 -19.54 4.68
#